data_AF-A0AAE9F2N1-F1
#
_entry.id   AF-A0AAE9F2N1-F1
#
_cell.length_a   1.000
_cell.length_b   1.000
_cell.length_c   1.000
_cell.angle_alpha   90.00
_cell.angle_beta   90.00
_cell.angle_gamma   90.00
#
_symmetry.space_group_name_H-M   'P 1'
#
loop_
_entity.id
_entity.type
_entity.pdbx_description
1 polymer ?
#
loop_
_entity_poly.entity_id
_entity_poly.type
_entity_poly.pdbx_seq_one_letter_code
_entity_poly.pdbx_strand_id
1 'polypeptide(L)'
;MLFLFSFLLVFFSANAAISGDLNCTTYKGTSFVYTPAAVACSNLISDAACEVLYVDPDTTAGYPSAGTDAERPLACYTTATATPAAVVQDMKTAALDTCPKTCGLCCQTDAYNCANVAYPRLDCSTITTAQCNSIIWRSIIATDCPSACGFCNEGGCVDAVVDCATDISICTTVGMQDFVNTYCQRTCGRCPSSTTYSSTTTASSSSSTCTSYNADSSSHCADWAANGFCTNTFYTSAQRKSYCASTCKIC
;
A
#
# COMPACT_ATOMS: atom_id res chain seq x y z
N MET A 1 -62.69 15.99 23.64
CA MET A 1 -62.02 14.79 23.07
C MET A 1 -60.56 15.15 22.86
N LEU A 2 -59.67 14.64 23.71
CA LEU A 2 -58.22 14.78 23.58
C LEU A 2 -57.74 13.85 22.46
N PHE A 3 -57.25 14.41 21.36
CA PHE A 3 -56.59 13.63 20.31
C PHE A 3 -55.12 13.42 20.72
N LEU A 4 -54.81 12.23 21.22
CA LEU A 4 -53.45 11.73 21.37
C LEU A 4 -52.90 11.43 19.97
N PHE A 5 -52.09 12.35 19.42
CA PHE A 5 -51.23 12.04 18.28
C PHE A 5 -50.09 11.14 18.78
N SER A 6 -50.26 9.83 18.58
CA SER A 6 -49.19 8.85 18.76
C SER A 6 -48.18 9.05 17.63
N PHE A 7 -47.10 9.79 17.91
CA PHE A 7 -45.94 9.85 17.02
C PHE A 7 -45.27 8.48 17.03
N LEU A 8 -45.52 7.69 16.00
CA LEU A 8 -44.81 6.44 15.74
C LEU A 8 -43.35 6.80 15.45
N LEU A 9 -42.48 6.74 16.47
CA LEU A 9 -41.03 6.76 16.30
C LEU A 9 -40.64 5.48 15.56
N VAL A 10 -40.54 5.58 14.23
CA VAL A 10 -39.90 4.55 13.41
C VAL A 10 -38.41 4.60 13.75
N PHE A 11 -37.98 3.71 14.64
CA PHE A 11 -36.57 3.37 14.75
C PHE A 11 -36.17 2.72 13.42
N PHE A 12 -35.54 3.49 12.54
CA PHE A 12 -34.79 2.91 11.45
C PHE A 12 -33.64 2.14 12.08
N SER A 13 -33.72 0.82 12.08
CA SER A 13 -32.54 -0.02 12.25
C SER A 13 -31.58 0.39 11.14
N ALA A 14 -30.47 1.03 11.51
CA ALA A 14 -29.38 1.30 10.60
C ALA A 14 -28.89 -0.06 10.09
N ASN A 15 -29.28 -0.43 8.88
CA ASN A 15 -28.63 -1.54 8.20
C ASN A 15 -27.19 -1.11 7.95
N ALA A 16 -26.21 -1.94 8.30
CA ALA A 16 -24.78 -1.69 8.10
C ALA A 16 -24.53 -1.14 6.68
N ALA A 17 -24.25 0.15 6.59
CA ALA A 17 -24.00 0.84 5.34
C ALA A 17 -23.18 2.10 5.64
N ILE A 18 -21.92 2.08 5.20
CA ILE A 18 -20.99 3.19 5.33
C ILE A 18 -21.59 4.44 4.67
N SER A 19 -21.85 5.50 5.45
CA SER A 19 -22.74 6.61 5.04
C SER A 19 -22.22 8.03 5.28
N GLY A 20 -20.95 8.19 5.68
CA GLY A 20 -20.29 9.51 5.83
C GLY A 20 -18.93 9.58 5.15
N ASP A 21 -17.92 8.94 5.73
CA ASP A 21 -16.57 8.89 5.15
C ASP A 21 -16.35 7.60 4.34
N LEU A 22 -16.34 7.72 3.01
CA LEU A 22 -16.12 6.60 2.09
C LEU A 22 -14.63 6.31 1.82
N ASN A 23 -13.70 7.00 2.49
CA ASN A 23 -12.28 6.73 2.29
C ASN A 23 -11.91 5.31 2.73
N CYS A 24 -10.99 4.69 1.98
CA CYS A 24 -10.59 3.29 2.12
C CYS A 24 -11.69 2.25 1.80
N THR A 25 -12.77 2.65 1.14
CA THR A 25 -13.85 1.74 0.73
C THR A 25 -13.90 1.51 -0.78
N THR A 26 -14.59 0.45 -1.18
CA THR A 26 -14.91 0.15 -2.58
C THR A 26 -16.37 -0.28 -2.70
N TYR A 27 -17.02 0.08 -3.80
CA TYR A 27 -18.42 -0.27 -4.03
C TYR A 27 -18.54 -1.70 -4.56
N LYS A 28 -19.25 -2.57 -3.84
CA LYS A 28 -19.49 -3.98 -4.23
C LYS A 28 -20.92 -4.21 -4.72
N GLY A 29 -21.44 -3.29 -5.53
CA GLY A 29 -22.73 -3.42 -6.21
C GLY A 29 -23.95 -3.17 -5.33
N THR A 30 -23.89 -3.48 -4.03
CA THR A 30 -24.98 -3.23 -3.06
C THR A 30 -24.60 -2.18 -2.02
N SER A 31 -23.41 -2.30 -1.44
CA SER A 31 -22.88 -1.40 -0.40
C SER A 31 -21.40 -1.08 -0.63
N PHE A 32 -20.93 -0.02 0.02
CA PHE A 32 -19.50 0.24 0.17
C PHE A 32 -18.93 -0.67 1.25
N VAL A 33 -17.81 -1.33 0.95
CA VAL A 33 -17.09 -2.17 1.91
C VAL A 33 -15.66 -1.68 2.06
N TYR A 34 -15.05 -1.89 3.23
CA TYR A 34 -13.65 -1.56 3.42
C TYR A 34 -12.75 -2.43 2.55
N THR A 35 -11.76 -1.78 1.94
CA THR A 35 -10.66 -2.48 1.26
C THR A 35 -9.75 -3.16 2.29
N PRO A 36 -8.97 -4.19 1.91
CA PRO A 36 -7.95 -4.75 2.79
C PRO A 36 -6.97 -3.70 3.34
N ALA A 37 -6.64 -2.69 2.53
CA ALA A 37 -5.76 -1.58 2.91
C ALA A 37 -6.35 -0.68 4.02
N ALA A 38 -7.66 -0.70 4.26
CA ALA A 38 -8.30 0.10 5.31
C ALA A 38 -7.83 -0.29 6.72
N VAL A 39 -7.43 -1.54 6.91
CA VAL A 39 -7.09 -2.13 8.23
C VAL A 39 -5.74 -2.84 8.25
N ALA A 40 -4.92 -2.62 7.22
CA ALA A 40 -3.65 -3.32 7.04
C ALA A 40 -2.51 -2.84 7.96
N CYS A 41 -2.63 -1.62 8.49
CA CYS A 41 -1.69 -1.03 9.45
C CYS A 41 -2.06 -1.38 10.90
N SER A 42 -1.16 -1.07 11.83
CA SER A 42 -1.44 -1.07 13.27
C SER A 42 -1.87 0.32 13.74
N ASN A 43 -2.60 0.38 14.84
CA ASN A 43 -2.78 1.63 15.58
C ASN A 43 -1.46 2.10 16.21
N LEU A 44 -1.35 3.40 16.48
CA LEU A 44 -0.19 3.96 17.18
C LEU A 44 -0.27 3.74 18.69
N ILE A 45 -1.49 3.66 19.22
CA ILE A 45 -1.77 3.22 20.60
C ILE A 45 -2.40 1.82 20.59
N SER A 46 -2.61 1.23 21.76
CA SER A 46 -3.21 -0.11 21.84
C SER A 46 -4.63 -0.15 21.28
N ASP A 47 -5.00 -1.27 20.66
CA ASP A 47 -6.35 -1.48 20.11
C ASP A 47 -7.42 -1.20 21.19
N ALA A 48 -7.24 -1.67 22.42
CA ALA A 48 -8.15 -1.40 23.54
C ALA A 48 -8.29 0.10 23.88
N ALA A 49 -7.22 0.89 23.77
CA ALA A 49 -7.31 2.33 24.00
C ALA A 49 -8.04 3.02 22.84
N CYS A 50 -7.81 2.58 21.60
CA CYS A 50 -8.54 3.06 20.44
C CYS A 50 -10.04 2.76 20.54
N GLU A 51 -10.42 1.59 21.05
CA GLU A 51 -11.83 1.23 21.26
C GLU A 51 -12.52 2.11 22.31
N VAL A 52 -11.77 2.61 23.31
CA VAL A 52 -12.30 3.58 24.29
C VAL A 52 -12.44 4.97 23.68
N LEU A 53 -11.48 5.40 22.85
CA LEU A 53 -11.51 6.72 22.21
C LEU A 53 -12.53 6.82 21.08
N TYR A 54 -12.69 5.75 20.31
CA TYR A 54 -13.52 5.68 19.10
C TYR A 54 -14.62 4.65 19.27
N VAL A 55 -15.51 4.88 20.23
CA VAL A 55 -16.60 3.94 20.54
C VAL A 55 -17.48 3.72 19.32
N ASP A 56 -17.64 2.45 18.93
CA ASP A 56 -18.54 2.03 17.88
C ASP A 56 -20.01 2.22 18.34
N PRO A 57 -20.83 3.00 17.61
CA PRO A 57 -22.25 3.14 17.93
C PRO A 57 -23.05 1.84 17.70
N ASP A 58 -22.55 0.90 16.89
CA ASP A 58 -23.15 -0.41 16.63
C ASP A 58 -22.20 -1.55 17.00
N THR A 59 -22.28 -1.98 18.26
CA THR A 59 -21.52 -3.12 18.78
C THR A 59 -21.85 -4.45 18.11
N THR A 60 -22.89 -4.51 17.27
CA THR A 60 -23.27 -5.70 16.50
C THR A 60 -22.50 -5.80 15.18
N ALA A 61 -22.32 -4.68 14.49
CA ALA A 61 -21.55 -4.59 13.26
C ALA A 61 -20.03 -4.65 13.53
N GLY A 62 -19.61 -4.02 14.64
CA GLY A 62 -18.23 -3.97 15.09
C GLY A 62 -17.34 -3.09 14.22
N TYR A 63 -16.06 -2.99 14.60
CA TYR A 63 -15.12 -2.08 13.97
C TYR A 63 -14.88 -2.39 12.48
N PRO A 64 -14.50 -1.37 11.68
CA PRO A 64 -14.07 -1.52 10.29
C PRO A 64 -13.18 -2.75 10.08
N SER A 65 -13.57 -3.58 9.13
CA SER A 65 -12.87 -4.82 8.77
C SER A 65 -12.90 -5.02 7.26
N ALA A 66 -11.87 -5.62 6.70
CA ALA A 66 -11.77 -5.83 5.25
C ALA A 66 -12.98 -6.61 4.73
N GLY A 67 -13.66 -6.06 3.72
CA GLY A 67 -14.84 -6.67 3.10
C GLY A 67 -16.15 -6.48 3.85
N THR A 68 -16.16 -5.80 5.00
CA THR A 68 -17.40 -5.45 5.73
C THR A 68 -17.87 -4.04 5.38
N ASP A 69 -19.16 -3.78 5.60
CA ASP A 69 -19.84 -2.49 5.46
C ASP A 69 -20.22 -1.87 6.81
N ALA A 70 -19.52 -2.26 7.88
CA ALA A 70 -19.72 -1.68 9.21
C ALA A 70 -19.47 -0.16 9.19
N GLU A 71 -20.39 0.62 9.78
CA GLU A 71 -20.20 2.07 9.86
C GLU A 71 -18.97 2.36 10.73
N ARG A 72 -18.14 3.30 10.29
CA ARG A 72 -17.00 3.73 11.09
C ARG A 72 -17.51 4.42 12.36
N PRO A 73 -16.83 4.26 13.51
CA PRO A 73 -17.12 5.10 14.66
C PRO A 73 -17.14 6.59 14.26
N LEU A 74 -18.23 7.29 14.58
CA LEU A 74 -18.45 8.67 14.11
C LEU A 74 -17.31 9.60 14.53
N ALA A 75 -16.79 9.41 15.75
CA ALA A 75 -15.66 10.17 16.28
C ALA A 75 -14.38 10.06 15.42
N CYS A 76 -14.27 9.04 14.57
CA CYS A 76 -13.14 8.90 13.64
C CYS A 76 -13.13 9.95 12.52
N TYR A 77 -14.23 10.65 12.26
CA TYR A 77 -14.30 11.60 11.15
C TYR A 77 -15.23 12.80 11.38
N THR A 78 -16.03 12.83 12.44
CA THR A 78 -17.02 13.87 12.68
C THR A 78 -17.26 14.10 14.17
N THR A 79 -17.83 15.26 14.51
CA THR A 79 -18.39 15.54 15.85
C THR A 79 -19.90 15.35 15.90
N ALA A 80 -20.53 14.96 14.79
CA ALA A 80 -21.95 14.63 14.76
C ALA A 80 -22.23 13.30 15.48
N THR A 81 -23.46 13.13 15.96
CA THR A 81 -23.88 11.94 16.72
C THR A 81 -24.79 11.00 15.92
N ALA A 82 -25.02 11.30 14.65
CA ALA A 82 -25.86 10.50 13.75
C ALA A 82 -25.38 10.68 12.29
N THR A 83 -25.65 9.67 11.46
CA THR A 83 -25.40 9.71 10.01
C THR A 83 -26.63 10.20 9.24
N PRO A 84 -26.47 10.76 8.01
CA PRO A 84 -25.21 11.08 7.35
C PRO A 84 -24.50 12.27 8.04
N ALA A 85 -23.19 12.17 8.21
CA ALA A 85 -22.39 13.20 8.86
C ALA A 85 -21.31 13.75 7.93
N ALA A 86 -21.08 15.06 8.01
CA ALA A 86 -19.99 15.70 7.30
C ALA A 86 -18.64 15.34 7.94
N VAL A 87 -17.61 15.21 7.11
CA VAL A 87 -16.23 14.99 7.56
C VAL A 87 -15.67 16.29 8.15
N VAL A 88 -15.29 16.22 9.42
CA VAL A 88 -14.50 17.21 10.14
C VAL A 88 -13.03 16.79 10.05
N GLN A 89 -12.24 17.54 9.29
CA GLN A 89 -10.88 17.14 8.95
C GLN A 89 -9.99 16.95 10.19
N ASP A 90 -10.13 17.78 11.23
CA ASP A 90 -9.33 17.66 12.45
C ASP A 90 -9.61 16.35 13.20
N MET A 91 -10.87 15.91 13.25
CA MET A 91 -11.25 14.61 13.84
C MET A 91 -10.64 13.46 13.05
N LYS A 92 -10.70 13.56 11.73
CA LYS A 92 -10.14 12.57 10.83
C LYS A 92 -8.63 12.47 10.92
N THR A 93 -7.93 13.61 10.98
CA THR A 93 -6.48 13.66 11.16
C THR A 93 -6.08 13.06 12.51
N ALA A 94 -6.77 13.42 13.61
CA ALA A 94 -6.50 12.81 14.92
C ALA A 94 -6.68 11.28 14.92
N ALA A 95 -7.71 10.79 14.23
CA ALA A 95 -7.95 9.36 14.04
C ALA A 95 -6.87 8.68 13.19
N LEU A 96 -6.42 9.31 12.11
CA LEU A 96 -5.31 8.84 11.27
C LEU A 96 -4.01 8.70 12.06
N ASP A 97 -3.71 9.69 12.90
CA ASP A 97 -2.43 9.75 13.62
C ASP A 97 -2.39 8.80 14.82
N THR A 98 -3.56 8.47 15.40
CA THR A 98 -3.64 7.73 16.66
C THR A 98 -4.16 6.30 16.48
N CYS A 99 -5.26 6.14 15.74
CA CYS A 99 -6.02 4.90 15.64
C CYS A 99 -6.46 4.56 14.20
N PRO A 100 -5.54 4.58 13.22
CA PRO A 100 -5.91 4.39 11.81
C PRO A 100 -6.50 3.01 11.52
N LYS A 101 -6.11 1.95 12.24
CA LYS A 101 -6.67 0.60 12.04
C LYS A 101 -8.09 0.52 12.58
N THR A 102 -8.31 0.95 13.82
CA THR A 102 -9.65 0.94 14.46
C THR A 102 -10.64 1.80 13.67
N CYS A 103 -10.16 2.90 13.11
CA CYS A 103 -10.97 3.77 12.26
C CYS A 103 -11.01 3.34 10.79
N GLY A 104 -10.42 2.21 10.36
CA GLY A 104 -10.48 1.79 8.95
C GLY A 104 -9.87 2.80 7.97
N LEU A 105 -8.80 3.48 8.40
CA LEU A 105 -8.14 4.61 7.78
C LEU A 105 -6.69 4.32 7.34
N CYS A 106 -6.22 3.08 7.51
CA CYS A 106 -4.83 2.71 7.19
C CYS A 106 -4.42 3.09 5.76
N CYS A 107 -5.33 3.01 4.79
CA CYS A 107 -5.03 3.35 3.39
C CYS A 107 -4.63 4.82 3.17
N GLN A 108 -4.92 5.69 4.14
CA GLN A 108 -4.58 7.11 4.10
C GLN A 108 -3.33 7.47 4.91
N THR A 109 -2.75 6.50 5.63
CA THR A 109 -1.45 6.70 6.30
C THR A 109 -0.35 6.77 5.25
N ASP A 110 0.73 7.50 5.53
CA ASP A 110 1.84 7.70 4.59
C ASP A 110 2.45 6.39 4.07
N ALA A 111 2.45 5.34 4.89
CA ALA A 111 2.96 4.03 4.49
C ALA A 111 2.12 3.37 3.39
N TYR A 112 0.82 3.67 3.30
CA TYR A 112 -0.12 3.04 2.38
C TYR A 112 -0.68 4.00 1.31
N ASN A 113 -0.54 5.31 1.51
CA ASN A 113 -1.12 6.31 0.63
C ASN A 113 -0.21 6.66 -0.57
N CYS A 114 -0.07 5.71 -1.49
CA CYS A 114 0.59 5.92 -2.78
C CYS A 114 -0.09 5.11 -3.89
N ALA A 115 0.22 5.46 -5.13
CA ALA A 115 -0.22 4.68 -6.28
C ALA A 115 0.60 3.39 -6.39
N ASN A 116 -0.06 2.29 -6.71
CA ASN A 116 0.60 1.11 -7.25
C ASN A 116 1.06 1.39 -8.68
N VAL A 117 1.98 0.58 -9.19
CA VAL A 117 2.41 0.72 -10.60
C VAL A 117 1.23 0.43 -11.53
N ALA A 118 1.21 1.03 -12.72
CA ALA A 118 0.07 0.93 -13.64
C ALA A 118 -0.18 -0.50 -14.15
N TYR A 119 0.88 -1.30 -14.28
CA TYR A 119 0.83 -2.68 -14.78
C TYR A 119 1.62 -3.61 -13.85
N PRO A 120 1.10 -3.90 -12.65
CA PRO A 120 1.78 -4.74 -11.69
C PRO A 120 1.80 -6.19 -12.16
N ARG A 121 2.83 -6.94 -11.76
CA ARG A 121 2.90 -8.40 -11.99
C ARG A 121 1.88 -9.17 -11.15
N LEU A 122 1.32 -8.53 -10.13
CA LEU A 122 0.35 -9.07 -9.18
C LEU A 122 -0.92 -8.22 -9.19
N ASP A 123 -2.08 -8.85 -8.97
CA ASP A 123 -3.29 -8.08 -8.68
C ASP A 123 -3.21 -7.53 -7.25
N CYS A 124 -2.88 -6.23 -7.15
CA CYS A 124 -2.69 -5.55 -5.87
C CYS A 124 -3.93 -5.60 -4.95
N SER A 125 -5.13 -5.84 -5.50
CA SER A 125 -6.36 -5.92 -4.70
C SER A 125 -6.53 -7.25 -3.96
N THR A 126 -5.76 -8.27 -4.34
CA THR A 126 -5.81 -9.62 -3.78
C THR A 126 -4.70 -9.91 -2.77
N ILE A 127 -3.79 -8.95 -2.57
CA ILE A 127 -2.65 -9.11 -1.67
C ILE A 127 -3.14 -9.20 -0.23
N THR A 128 -2.69 -10.24 0.45
CA THR A 128 -2.96 -10.49 1.86
C THR A 128 -1.80 -10.03 2.74
N THR A 129 -2.07 -9.77 4.01
CA THR A 129 -1.03 -9.46 5.01
C THR A 129 0.02 -10.57 5.12
N ALA A 130 -0.35 -11.84 4.89
CA ALA A 130 0.60 -12.95 4.86
C ALA A 130 1.62 -12.83 3.71
N GLN A 131 1.19 -12.33 2.55
CA GLN A 131 2.09 -12.07 1.43
C GLN A 131 3.01 -10.88 1.69
N CYS A 132 2.53 -9.85 2.42
CA CYS A 132 3.36 -8.72 2.85
C CYS A 132 4.56 -9.13 3.72
N ASN A 133 4.42 -10.23 4.47
CA ASN A 133 5.45 -10.78 5.35
C ASN A 133 6.21 -11.96 4.73
N SER A 134 5.92 -12.32 3.49
CA SER A 134 6.53 -13.46 2.82
C SER A 134 7.85 -13.08 2.16
N ILE A 135 8.91 -13.85 2.44
CA ILE A 135 10.23 -13.70 1.83
C ILE A 135 10.22 -13.77 0.29
N ILE A 136 9.23 -14.44 -0.29
CA ILE A 136 9.11 -14.59 -1.75
C ILE A 136 8.45 -13.36 -2.38
N TRP A 137 7.44 -12.80 -1.70
CA TRP A 137 6.57 -11.78 -2.30
C TRP A 137 6.93 -10.36 -1.91
N ARG A 138 7.53 -10.16 -0.73
CA ARG A 138 7.72 -8.83 -0.13
C ARG A 138 8.42 -7.84 -1.05
N SER A 139 9.52 -8.24 -1.69
CA SER A 139 10.25 -7.38 -2.64
C SER A 139 9.48 -7.10 -3.94
N ILE A 140 8.74 -8.10 -4.45
CA ILE A 140 7.88 -7.92 -5.64
C ILE A 140 6.76 -6.94 -5.32
N ILE A 141 6.12 -7.10 -4.16
CA ILE A 141 5.03 -6.23 -3.72
C ILE A 141 5.52 -4.80 -3.46
N ALA A 142 6.69 -4.62 -2.85
CA ALA A 142 7.26 -3.28 -2.67
C ALA A 142 7.48 -2.52 -3.98
N THR A 143 7.83 -3.24 -5.05
CA THR A 143 8.04 -2.62 -6.37
C THR A 143 6.72 -2.35 -7.10
N ASP A 144 5.76 -3.29 -7.04
CA ASP A 144 4.58 -3.27 -7.91
C ASP A 144 3.33 -2.76 -7.19
N CYS A 145 3.15 -3.16 -5.93
CA CYS A 145 1.96 -2.91 -5.14
C CYS A 145 2.27 -2.31 -3.75
N PRO A 146 3.05 -1.22 -3.66
CA PRO A 146 3.52 -0.69 -2.37
C PRO A 146 2.38 -0.33 -1.42
N SER A 147 1.24 0.17 -1.92
CA SER A 147 0.10 0.53 -1.07
C SER A 147 -0.64 -0.66 -0.48
N ALA A 148 -0.42 -1.88 -0.97
CA ALA A 148 -1.06 -3.07 -0.42
C ALA A 148 -0.43 -3.50 0.92
N CYS A 149 0.84 -3.16 1.15
CA CYS A 149 1.63 -3.66 2.29
C CYS A 149 2.33 -2.58 3.11
N GLY A 150 2.02 -1.31 2.87
CA GLY A 150 2.63 -0.22 3.62
C GLY A 150 4.04 0.15 3.15
N PHE A 151 4.37 -0.07 1.87
CA PHE A 151 5.72 0.14 1.33
C PHE A 151 5.87 1.44 0.54
N CYS A 152 4.92 2.38 0.65
CA CYS A 152 4.95 3.63 -0.12
C CYS A 152 6.21 4.46 0.12
N ASN A 153 6.75 4.43 1.34
CA ASN A 153 7.94 5.17 1.72
C ASN A 153 9.25 4.40 1.48
N GLU A 154 9.18 3.19 0.93
CA GLU A 154 10.33 2.29 0.81
C GLU A 154 11.03 2.38 -0.56
N GLY A 155 10.48 3.16 -1.51
CA GLY A 155 11.08 3.39 -2.83
C GLY A 155 11.29 2.11 -3.65
N GLY A 156 10.48 1.07 -3.41
CA GLY A 156 10.60 -0.23 -4.07
C GLY A 156 11.68 -1.15 -3.48
N CYS A 157 12.40 -0.72 -2.44
CA CYS A 157 13.41 -1.54 -1.78
C CYS A 157 13.02 -1.87 -0.34
N VAL A 158 12.89 -3.16 -0.06
CA VAL A 158 12.55 -3.68 1.26
C VAL A 158 13.40 -4.90 1.58
N ASP A 159 13.53 -5.21 2.86
CA ASP A 159 14.08 -6.49 3.30
C ASP A 159 13.10 -7.60 2.94
N ALA A 160 13.55 -8.70 2.34
CA ALA A 160 12.66 -9.85 2.13
C ALA A 160 12.38 -10.57 3.47
N VAL A 161 13.34 -10.54 4.39
CA VAL A 161 13.18 -11.02 5.78
C VAL A 161 12.83 -9.84 6.67
N VAL A 162 11.75 -9.92 7.42
CA VAL A 162 11.25 -8.82 8.28
C VAL A 162 12.18 -8.51 9.46
N ASP A 163 12.98 -9.49 9.90
CA ASP A 163 13.76 -9.42 11.14
C ASP A 163 15.24 -9.07 10.93
N CYS A 164 15.64 -8.58 9.75
CA CYS A 164 17.02 -8.19 9.47
C CYS A 164 17.58 -7.17 10.48
N ALA A 165 16.72 -6.33 11.06
CA ALA A 165 17.12 -5.33 12.06
C ALA A 165 17.47 -5.93 13.44
N THR A 166 17.17 -7.22 13.68
CA THR A 166 17.45 -7.90 14.96
C THR A 166 18.95 -8.02 15.22
N ASP A 167 19.73 -8.28 14.17
CA ASP A 167 21.19 -8.32 14.25
C ASP A 167 21.80 -7.61 13.04
N ILE A 168 22.17 -6.34 13.21
CA ILE A 168 22.75 -5.51 12.16
C ILE A 168 24.18 -5.97 11.79
N SER A 169 24.86 -6.76 12.64
CA SER A 169 26.23 -7.20 12.37
C SER A 169 26.33 -8.14 11.16
N ILE A 170 25.23 -8.79 10.79
CA ILE A 170 25.13 -9.63 9.59
C ILE A 170 25.47 -8.85 8.32
N CYS A 171 25.21 -7.53 8.30
CA CYS A 171 25.48 -6.66 7.16
C CYS A 171 26.97 -6.56 6.81
N THR A 172 27.85 -6.68 7.82
CA THR A 172 29.31 -6.57 7.65
C THR A 172 30.02 -7.93 7.65
N THR A 173 29.32 -9.01 8.01
CA THR A 173 29.91 -10.34 8.09
C THR A 173 30.19 -10.90 6.69
N VAL A 174 31.45 -11.26 6.41
CA VAL A 174 31.91 -11.71 5.07
C VAL A 174 31.15 -12.95 4.60
N GLY A 175 30.87 -13.91 5.49
CA GLY A 175 30.13 -15.13 5.15
C GLY A 175 28.62 -14.91 4.90
N MET A 176 28.08 -13.73 5.21
CA MET A 176 26.65 -13.43 5.07
C MET A 176 26.34 -12.49 3.90
N GLN A 177 27.33 -12.09 3.11
CA GLN A 177 27.17 -11.10 2.05
C GLN A 177 26.07 -11.49 1.06
N ASP A 178 26.01 -12.75 0.62
CA ASP A 178 24.97 -13.23 -0.31
C ASP A 178 23.57 -13.17 0.31
N PHE A 179 23.45 -13.52 1.59
CA PHE A 179 22.21 -13.45 2.32
C PHE A 179 21.74 -11.99 2.44
N VAL A 180 22.58 -11.07 2.90
CA VAL A 180 22.16 -9.68 3.13
C VAL A 180 21.93 -8.92 1.82
N ASN A 181 22.64 -9.26 0.74
CA ASN A 181 22.41 -8.72 -0.61
C ASN A 181 21.03 -9.11 -1.15
N THR A 182 20.48 -10.24 -0.72
CA THR A 182 19.21 -10.77 -1.24
C THR A 182 18.04 -10.44 -0.30
N TYR A 183 18.25 -10.62 1.00
CA TYR A 183 17.16 -10.67 1.97
C TYR A 183 17.10 -9.48 2.93
N CYS A 184 18.19 -8.71 3.07
CA CYS A 184 18.31 -7.58 4.01
C CYS A 184 18.75 -6.28 3.32
N GLN A 185 18.26 -6.07 2.10
CA GLN A 185 18.73 -4.99 1.24
C GLN A 185 18.56 -3.62 1.87
N ARG A 186 17.40 -3.37 2.49
CA ARG A 186 17.11 -2.07 3.07
C ARG A 186 17.85 -1.86 4.38
N THR A 187 17.74 -2.82 5.30
CA THR A 187 18.40 -2.76 6.61
C THR A 187 19.91 -2.61 6.47
N CYS A 188 20.53 -3.30 5.51
CA CYS A 188 21.97 -3.23 5.30
C CYS A 188 22.41 -2.12 4.33
N GLY A 189 21.51 -1.24 3.88
CA GLY A 189 21.84 -0.15 2.95
C GLY A 189 22.33 -0.64 1.58
N ARG A 190 21.88 -1.83 1.15
CA ARG A 190 22.19 -2.49 -0.12
C ARG A 190 21.08 -2.35 -1.15
N CYS A 191 20.06 -1.55 -0.85
CA CYS A 191 19.13 -1.12 -1.86
C CYS A 191 19.92 -0.61 -3.06
N PRO A 192 19.67 -1.12 -4.28
CA PRO A 192 20.19 -0.45 -5.45
C PRO A 192 19.70 0.98 -5.32
N SER A 193 20.61 1.96 -5.42
CA SER A 193 20.23 3.37 -5.34
C SER A 193 19.15 3.56 -6.39
N SER A 194 17.90 3.62 -5.94
CA SER A 194 16.82 4.10 -6.78
C SER A 194 17.28 5.52 -7.03
N THR A 195 17.77 5.80 -8.24
CA THR A 195 17.66 7.13 -8.79
C THR A 195 16.22 7.53 -8.54
N THR A 196 16.01 8.35 -7.51
CA THR A 196 14.97 9.35 -7.53
C THR A 196 14.93 9.87 -8.96
N TYR A 197 13.73 9.88 -9.52
CA TYR A 197 13.41 10.58 -10.74
C TYR A 197 13.95 12.02 -10.61
N SER A 198 15.19 12.21 -11.01
CA SER A 198 15.87 13.48 -11.11
C SER A 198 16.71 13.36 -12.36
N SER A 199 16.23 14.11 -13.35
CA SER A 199 16.77 14.26 -14.68
C SER A 199 18.21 14.75 -14.61
N THR A 200 19.17 13.85 -14.40
CA THR A 200 20.57 14.13 -14.72
C THR A 200 21.28 12.82 -15.02
N THR A 201 21.50 12.64 -16.31
CA THR A 201 22.33 11.61 -16.91
C THR A 201 23.75 11.67 -16.37
N THR A 202 24.14 10.73 -15.52
CA THR A 202 25.54 10.29 -15.46
C THR A 202 25.57 8.79 -15.24
N ALA A 203 25.42 8.06 -16.35
CA ALA A 203 25.58 6.63 -16.42
C ALA A 203 27.04 6.25 -16.11
N SER A 204 27.25 5.64 -14.95
CA SER A 204 28.39 4.74 -14.76
C SER A 204 27.94 3.36 -15.19
N SER A 205 28.08 3.08 -16.49
CA SER A 205 27.87 1.76 -17.06
C SER A 205 29.16 1.31 -17.72
N SER A 206 29.63 0.18 -17.24
CA SER A 206 30.67 -0.67 -17.78
C SER A 206 30.68 -0.65 -19.31
N SER A 207 31.84 -0.29 -19.83
CA SER A 207 32.20 -0.22 -21.25
C SER A 207 31.95 -1.54 -21.99
N SER A 208 30.86 -1.62 -22.74
CA SER A 208 30.81 -2.39 -23.99
C SER A 208 30.62 -1.41 -25.14
N THR A 209 31.70 -1.18 -25.90
CA THR A 209 31.74 -0.28 -27.05
C THR A 209 31.00 -0.91 -28.24
N CYS A 210 29.70 -0.67 -28.31
CA CYS A 210 28.90 -1.00 -29.48
C CYS A 210 28.51 0.28 -30.21
N THR A 211 28.89 0.38 -31.49
CA THR A 211 28.66 1.57 -32.33
C THR A 211 27.29 1.57 -33.03
N SER A 212 26.51 0.49 -32.89
CA SER A 212 25.16 0.38 -33.45
C SER A 212 24.29 -0.56 -32.62
N TYR A 213 23.00 -0.22 -32.46
CA TYR A 213 22.00 -1.04 -31.79
C TYR A 213 20.93 -1.45 -32.80
N ASN A 214 20.35 -2.64 -32.62
CA ASN A 214 19.16 -3.04 -33.37
C ASN A 214 18.01 -2.08 -33.05
N ALA A 215 17.13 -1.84 -34.01
CA ALA A 215 15.92 -1.03 -33.81
C ALA A 215 15.01 -1.69 -32.76
N ASP A 216 14.37 -0.88 -31.94
CA ASP A 216 13.34 -1.33 -31.02
C ASP A 216 12.17 -1.90 -31.82
N SER A 217 11.68 -3.07 -31.40
CA SER A 217 10.56 -3.76 -32.06
C SER A 217 9.21 -3.45 -31.43
N SER A 218 9.19 -2.73 -30.30
CA SER A 218 7.98 -2.30 -29.59
C SER A 218 7.95 -0.78 -29.42
N SER A 219 6.78 -0.19 -29.62
CA SER A 219 6.53 1.23 -29.32
C SER A 219 6.55 1.56 -27.83
N HIS A 220 6.48 0.54 -26.96
CA HIS A 220 6.44 0.70 -25.50
C HIS A 220 7.83 0.69 -24.87
N CYS A 221 8.90 0.60 -25.66
CA CYS A 221 10.26 0.49 -25.13
C CYS A 221 10.64 1.65 -24.21
N ALA A 222 10.20 2.87 -24.51
CA ALA A 222 10.44 4.03 -23.65
C ALA A 222 9.82 3.84 -22.25
N ASP A 223 8.56 3.42 -22.18
CA ASP A 223 7.85 3.18 -20.92
C ASP A 223 8.45 1.98 -20.18
N TRP A 224 8.74 0.90 -20.88
CA TRP A 224 9.36 -0.30 -20.30
C TRP A 224 10.74 0.01 -19.73
N ALA A 225 11.56 0.78 -20.44
CA ALA A 225 12.85 1.22 -19.94
C ALA A 225 12.74 2.12 -18.71
N ALA A 226 11.78 3.05 -18.70
CA ALA A 226 11.46 3.87 -17.52
C ALA A 226 11.02 3.01 -16.32
N ASN A 227 10.39 1.86 -16.58
CA ASN A 227 9.97 0.87 -15.58
C ASN A 227 11.01 -0.25 -15.34
N GLY A 228 12.28 -0.03 -15.71
CA GLY A 228 13.38 -0.93 -15.36
C GLY A 228 13.54 -2.17 -16.25
N PHE A 229 12.84 -2.26 -17.38
CA PHE A 229 12.95 -3.39 -18.32
C PHE A 229 14.40 -3.69 -18.72
N CYS A 230 15.21 -2.66 -18.94
CA CYS A 230 16.58 -2.79 -19.44
C CYS A 230 17.56 -3.42 -18.44
N THR A 231 17.26 -3.36 -17.14
CA THR A 231 18.09 -3.90 -16.06
C THR A 231 17.46 -5.11 -15.37
N ASN A 232 16.19 -5.42 -15.66
CA ASN A 232 15.43 -6.48 -15.01
C ASN A 232 15.91 -7.88 -15.41
N THR A 233 16.50 -8.61 -14.46
CA THR A 233 17.07 -9.96 -14.62
C THR A 233 16.03 -11.06 -14.87
N PHE A 234 14.74 -10.79 -14.67
CA PHE A 234 13.65 -11.70 -15.07
C PHE A 234 13.60 -11.86 -16.60
N TYR A 235 13.88 -10.78 -17.34
CA TYR A 235 14.03 -10.84 -18.80
C TYR A 235 15.48 -11.17 -19.14
N THR A 236 15.68 -12.21 -19.92
CA THR A 236 17.01 -12.55 -20.42
C THR A 236 17.58 -11.39 -21.24
N SER A 237 18.91 -11.25 -21.26
CA SER A 237 19.58 -10.26 -22.11
C SER A 237 19.15 -10.38 -23.58
N ALA A 238 18.91 -11.60 -24.06
CA ALA A 238 18.38 -11.87 -25.40
C ALA A 238 16.97 -11.31 -25.61
N GLN A 239 16.06 -11.45 -24.65
CA GLN A 239 14.71 -10.87 -24.73
C GLN A 239 14.76 -9.34 -24.70
N ARG A 240 15.54 -8.76 -23.80
CA ARG A 240 15.68 -7.29 -23.74
C ARG A 240 16.27 -6.71 -25.02
N LYS A 241 17.25 -7.40 -25.61
CA LYS A 241 17.82 -7.08 -26.92
C LYS A 241 16.82 -7.26 -28.07
N SER A 242 15.96 -8.29 -28.01
CA SER A 242 14.96 -8.53 -29.06
C SER A 242 13.86 -7.47 -29.09
N TYR A 243 13.47 -6.94 -27.93
CA TYR A 243 12.39 -5.97 -27.84
C TYR A 243 12.88 -4.52 -27.91
N CYS A 244 13.89 -4.18 -27.13
CA CYS A 244 14.27 -2.79 -26.88
C CYS A 244 15.79 -2.57 -26.94
N ALA A 245 16.47 -3.15 -27.94
CA ALA A 245 17.93 -3.03 -28.08
C ALA A 245 18.43 -1.57 -28.12
N SER A 246 17.74 -0.68 -28.85
CA SER A 246 18.17 0.72 -29.00
C SER A 246 17.84 1.54 -27.76
N THR A 247 16.69 1.30 -27.15
CA THR A 247 16.29 1.95 -25.89
C THR A 247 17.17 1.48 -24.73
N CYS A 248 17.41 0.17 -24.59
CA CYS A 248 18.20 -0.41 -23.50
C CYS A 248 19.72 -0.36 -23.71
N LYS A 249 20.18 0.14 -24.86
CA LYS A 249 21.60 0.16 -25.26
C LYS A 249 22.25 -1.23 -25.19
N ILE A 250 21.50 -2.27 -25.59
CA ILE A 250 21.97 -3.66 -25.60
C ILE A 250 22.38 -4.04 -27.02
N CYS A 251 23.67 -4.30 -27.17
CA CYS A 251 24.24 -5.11 -28.22
C CYS A 251 24.51 -6.53 -27.70
#